data_AF-B0VS67-F1
#
_entry.id   AF-B0VS67-F1
#
_cell.length_a   1.000
_cell.length_b   1.000
_cell.length_c   1.000
_cell.angle_alpha   90.00
_cell.angle_beta   90.00
_cell.angle_gamma   90.00
#
_symmetry.space_group_name_H-M   'P 1'
#
loop_
_entity.id
_entity.type
_entity.pdbx_description
1 polymer ?
#
loop_
_entity_poly.entity_id
_entity_poly.type
_entity_poly.pdbx_seq_one_letter_code
_entity_poly.pdbx_strand_id
1 'polypeptide(L)'
;MVSTNFLIFEESMHQSLNLKRSSAFLKQAAVITFVALSSASTFALPSDRNQQISLVADRATYNEKTGLTTYTGNVVIEQGTMKLQADSIVATLNSKREIQTITAKGRPSKFQQQISADKGIARGEGQTIVYNADTGIITLSGGAYLYQDGSSIRGNTLKYSMNKGDVEAQGSSSNRVQIIIPPSSSKSFPGARD
;
A
#
# COMPACT_ATOMS: atom_id res chain seq x y z
N MET A 1 -45.96 12.53 -53.86
CA MET A 1 -44.83 13.31 -53.32
C MET A 1 -43.58 12.43 -53.52
N VAL A 2 -42.68 12.75 -54.45
CA VAL A 2 -41.53 13.69 -54.29
C VAL A 2 -40.53 13.10 -53.28
N SER A 3 -39.22 12.87 -53.53
CA SER A 3 -38.30 13.05 -54.69
C SER A 3 -36.90 12.45 -54.34
N THR A 4 -35.88 12.25 -55.21
CA THR A 4 -35.72 12.16 -56.69
C THR A 4 -34.27 11.74 -57.03
N ASN A 5 -34.04 10.67 -57.82
CA ASN A 5 -32.79 10.30 -58.54
C ASN A 5 -31.51 10.02 -57.67
N PHE A 6 -30.49 9.26 -58.08
CA PHE A 6 -29.84 9.20 -59.40
C PHE A 6 -29.21 7.82 -59.75
N LEU A 7 -28.89 7.64 -61.03
CA LEU A 7 -28.38 6.42 -61.70
C LEU A 7 -26.87 6.19 -61.41
N ILE A 8 -26.20 5.07 -61.75
CA ILE A 8 -25.68 4.74 -63.10
C ILE A 8 -24.97 3.33 -63.09
N PHE A 9 -25.17 2.56 -64.17
CA PHE A 9 -24.38 1.41 -64.74
C PHE A 9 -24.11 0.15 -63.87
N GLU A 10 -24.47 -1.07 -64.31
CA GLU A 10 -23.85 -1.93 -65.35
C GLU A 10 -22.56 -2.60 -64.79
N GLU A 11 -22.35 -3.93 -64.80
CA GLU A 11 -22.57 -4.93 -65.87
C GLU A 11 -23.01 -6.31 -65.31
N SER A 12 -23.35 -7.29 -66.16
CA SER A 12 -23.85 -8.62 -65.75
C SER A 12 -23.13 -9.80 -66.42
N MET A 13 -23.14 -10.95 -65.73
CA MET A 13 -22.80 -12.31 -66.20
C MET A 13 -21.35 -12.60 -66.65
N HIS A 14 -20.75 -13.62 -66.03
CA HIS A 14 -20.49 -14.94 -66.65
C HIS A 14 -20.15 -15.91 -65.49
N GLN A 15 -21.00 -16.89 -65.16
CA GLN A 15 -21.14 -18.20 -65.80
C GLN A 15 -20.02 -19.22 -65.43
N SER A 16 -20.31 -20.09 -64.45
CA SER A 16 -20.37 -21.56 -64.63
C SER A 16 -20.36 -22.30 -63.28
N LEU A 17 -21.15 -23.37 -63.16
CA LEU A 17 -21.05 -24.30 -62.04
C LEU A 17 -19.90 -25.27 -62.26
N ASN A 18 -19.25 -25.70 -61.17
CA ASN A 18 -18.73 -27.06 -61.13
C ASN A 18 -18.91 -27.68 -59.73
N LEU A 19 -19.70 -28.75 -59.68
CA LEU A 19 -20.00 -29.49 -58.46
C LEU A 19 -18.88 -30.50 -58.18
N LYS A 20 -18.34 -30.50 -56.96
CA LYS A 20 -17.75 -31.73 -56.41
C LYS A 20 -18.11 -31.92 -54.94
N ARG A 21 -19.30 -32.48 -54.71
CA ARG A 21 -19.63 -33.13 -53.43
C ARG A 21 -18.72 -34.35 -53.27
N SER A 22 -17.94 -34.37 -52.20
CA SER A 22 -17.18 -35.55 -51.76
C SER A 22 -17.40 -35.74 -50.27
N SER A 23 -18.34 -36.62 -49.93
CA SER A 23 -18.63 -37.00 -48.55
C SER A 23 -17.61 -38.02 -48.05
N ALA A 24 -16.80 -37.65 -47.06
CA ALA A 24 -16.02 -38.58 -46.26
C ALA A 24 -16.08 -38.15 -44.79
N PHE A 25 -16.74 -38.97 -43.97
CA PHE A 25 -16.78 -38.82 -42.52
C PHE A 25 -15.44 -39.24 -41.87
N LEU A 26 -15.26 -38.84 -40.60
CA LEU A 26 -14.34 -39.42 -39.61
C LEU A 26 -12.83 -39.19 -39.81
N LYS A 27 -12.27 -38.21 -39.09
CA LYS A 27 -11.45 -38.43 -37.87
C LYS A 27 -10.86 -37.13 -37.28
N GLN A 28 -10.50 -37.22 -36.00
CA GLN A 28 -9.67 -36.30 -35.19
C GLN A 28 -10.32 -34.98 -34.73
N ALA A 29 -10.62 -34.94 -33.42
CA ALA A 29 -10.90 -33.74 -32.67
C ALA A 29 -9.58 -33.07 -32.22
N ALA A 30 -9.33 -31.86 -32.72
CA ALA A 30 -8.39 -30.82 -32.27
C ALA A 30 -8.60 -29.64 -33.23
N VAL A 31 -8.68 -28.36 -32.87
CA VAL A 31 -8.15 -27.67 -31.69
C VAL A 31 -9.22 -26.71 -31.14
N ILE A 32 -9.75 -27.01 -29.96
CA ILE A 32 -10.21 -25.99 -29.01
C ILE A 32 -9.04 -25.80 -28.04
N THR A 33 -8.75 -24.55 -27.66
CA THR A 33 -7.71 -24.12 -26.69
C THR A 33 -6.33 -23.80 -27.26
N PHE A 34 -6.04 -22.50 -27.35
CA PHE A 34 -4.89 -21.90 -26.64
C PHE A 34 -5.31 -20.48 -26.22
N VAL A 35 -5.64 -20.28 -24.94
CA VAL A 35 -4.75 -19.71 -23.91
C VAL A 35 -4.32 -18.28 -24.22
N ALA A 36 -4.49 -17.30 -23.34
CA ALA A 36 -5.37 -17.15 -22.18
C ALA A 36 -5.42 -15.64 -21.90
N LEU A 37 -6.54 -15.14 -21.38
CA LEU A 37 -6.50 -13.85 -20.68
C LEU A 37 -5.79 -14.08 -19.35
N SER A 38 -4.46 -14.04 -19.38
CA SER A 38 -3.60 -13.93 -18.21
C SER A 38 -3.75 -12.53 -17.62
N SER A 39 -4.96 -12.22 -17.15
CA SER A 39 -5.20 -11.21 -16.13
C SER A 39 -4.44 -11.67 -14.91
N ALA A 40 -3.14 -11.33 -14.86
CA ALA A 40 -2.33 -11.49 -13.68
C ALA A 40 -3.02 -10.66 -12.60
N SER A 41 -3.74 -11.34 -11.70
CA SER A 41 -4.35 -10.73 -10.54
C SER A 41 -3.23 -10.11 -9.73
N THR A 42 -3.01 -8.81 -9.91
CA THR A 42 -2.07 -8.04 -9.13
C THR A 42 -2.63 -7.99 -7.72
N PHE A 43 -2.18 -8.92 -6.87
CA PHE A 43 -2.41 -8.90 -5.43
C PHE A 43 -1.59 -7.77 -4.80
N ALA A 44 -1.85 -6.53 -5.24
CA ALA A 44 -1.61 -5.38 -4.43
C ALA A 44 -2.48 -5.55 -3.17
N LEU A 45 -1.90 -5.37 -1.98
CA LEU A 45 -2.74 -5.08 -0.83
C LEU A 45 -3.61 -3.87 -1.20
N PRO A 46 -4.90 -3.84 -0.82
CA PRO A 46 -5.64 -2.59 -0.77
C PRO A 46 -4.79 -1.60 0.01
N SER A 47 -4.35 -0.51 -0.63
CA SER A 47 -3.56 0.50 0.07
C SER A 47 -4.31 0.89 1.33
N ASP A 48 -3.63 0.86 2.49
CA ASP A 48 -4.29 1.10 3.78
C ASP A 48 -5.11 2.39 3.77
N ARG A 49 -4.66 3.41 3.03
CA ARG A 49 -5.35 4.68 2.78
C ARG A 49 -6.78 4.57 2.22
N ASN A 50 -7.09 3.48 1.52
CA ASN A 50 -8.40 3.19 0.93
C ASN A 50 -9.30 2.36 1.86
N GLN A 51 -8.80 1.90 3.00
CA GLN A 51 -9.57 1.16 4.00
C GLN A 51 -10.30 2.12 4.94
N GLN A 52 -11.36 1.63 5.60
CA GLN A 52 -12.07 2.38 6.63
C GLN A 52 -11.13 2.70 7.80
N ILE A 53 -11.22 3.94 8.31
CA ILE A 53 -10.56 4.35 9.55
C ILE A 53 -11.48 4.01 10.72
N SER A 54 -10.96 3.27 11.69
CA SER A 54 -11.54 3.08 13.02
C SER A 54 -10.75 3.90 14.04
N LEU A 55 -11.44 4.49 15.03
CA LEU A 55 -10.82 5.25 16.11
C LEU A 55 -11.58 5.00 17.41
N VAL A 56 -10.84 4.62 18.46
CA VAL A 56 -11.35 4.44 19.83
C VAL A 56 -10.50 5.27 20.80
N ALA A 57 -11.14 5.94 21.76
CA ALA A 57 -10.50 6.73 22.81
C ALA A 57 -11.48 6.94 23.98
N ASP A 58 -10.96 7.25 25.16
CA ASP A 58 -11.80 7.55 26.35
C ASP A 58 -12.54 8.90 26.22
N ARG A 59 -11.99 9.85 25.45
CA ARG A 59 -12.60 11.16 25.16
C ARG A 59 -12.16 11.72 23.82
N ALA A 60 -13.10 12.38 23.12
CA ALA A 60 -12.85 13.16 21.91
C ALA A 60 -13.35 14.61 22.07
N THR A 61 -12.66 15.57 21.46
CA THR A 61 -13.11 16.97 21.31
C THR A 61 -12.82 17.47 19.90
N TYR A 62 -13.70 18.30 19.35
CA TYR A 62 -13.54 18.96 18.06
C TYR A 62 -13.68 20.47 18.24
N ASN A 63 -12.74 21.24 17.67
CA ASN A 63 -12.80 22.70 17.65
C ASN A 63 -13.06 23.18 16.22
N GLU A 64 -14.30 23.56 15.95
CA GLU A 64 -14.74 24.03 14.63
C GLU A 64 -13.98 25.27 14.13
N LYS A 65 -13.55 26.16 15.04
CA LYS A 65 -12.82 27.39 14.65
C LYS A 65 -11.41 27.12 14.15
N THR A 66 -10.80 26.00 14.55
CA THR A 66 -9.40 25.67 14.21
C THR A 66 -9.26 24.39 13.38
N GLY A 67 -10.34 23.63 13.20
CA GLY A 67 -10.32 22.30 12.55
C GLY A 67 -9.55 21.24 13.33
N LEU A 68 -9.19 21.51 14.59
CA LEU A 68 -8.43 20.58 15.44
C LEU A 68 -9.37 19.57 16.10
N THR A 69 -9.05 18.29 15.95
CA THR A 69 -9.70 17.20 16.68
C THR A 69 -8.70 16.57 17.65
N THR A 70 -9.06 16.45 18.92
CA THR A 70 -8.21 15.88 19.96
C THR A 70 -8.87 14.66 20.60
N TYR A 71 -8.10 13.59 20.72
CA TYR A 71 -8.48 12.33 21.34
C TYR A 71 -7.53 12.06 22.51
N THR A 72 -8.06 11.63 23.65
CA THR A 72 -7.26 11.39 24.87
C THR A 72 -7.75 10.16 25.62
N GLY A 73 -6.80 9.41 26.17
CA GLY A 73 -7.06 8.18 26.92
C GLY A 73 -7.15 6.98 25.99
N ASN A 74 -6.20 6.06 26.14
CA ASN A 74 -6.13 4.76 25.45
C ASN A 74 -6.43 4.83 23.94
N VAL A 75 -5.87 5.83 23.24
CA VAL A 75 -6.25 6.12 21.87
C VAL A 75 -5.70 5.06 20.92
N VAL A 76 -6.58 4.45 20.12
CA VAL A 76 -6.24 3.49 19.07
C VAL A 76 -6.87 3.95 17.76
N ILE A 77 -6.05 4.10 16.71
CA ILE A 77 -6.50 4.31 15.33
C ILE A 77 -6.08 3.10 14.51
N GLU A 78 -6.98 2.58 13.69
CA GLU A 78 -6.73 1.47 12.76
C GLU A 78 -7.23 1.83 11.36
N GLN A 79 -6.45 1.51 10.34
CA GLN A 79 -6.84 1.66 8.93
C GLN A 79 -6.16 0.55 8.09
N GLY A 80 -6.92 -0.48 7.72
CA GLY A 80 -6.33 -1.67 7.09
C GLY A 80 -5.33 -2.35 8.01
N THR A 81 -4.07 -2.44 7.59
CA THR A 81 -2.94 -2.96 8.38
C THR A 81 -2.29 -1.90 9.27
N MET A 82 -2.51 -0.61 8.99
CA MET A 82 -2.00 0.49 9.81
C MET A 82 -2.69 0.50 11.18
N LYS A 83 -1.91 0.58 12.25
CA LYS A 83 -2.41 0.80 13.61
C LYS A 83 -1.51 1.76 14.37
N LEU A 84 -2.11 2.76 15.01
CA LEU A 84 -1.45 3.79 15.82
C LEU A 84 -2.07 3.82 17.22
N GLN A 85 -1.23 3.75 18.25
CA GLN A 85 -1.62 3.69 19.66
C GLN A 85 -0.89 4.76 20.46
N ALA A 86 -1.60 5.51 21.32
CA ALA A 86 -1.01 6.58 22.13
C ALA A 86 -1.89 7.01 23.33
N ASP A 87 -1.29 7.67 24.32
CA ASP A 87 -2.02 8.31 25.44
C ASP A 87 -2.94 9.44 24.93
N SER A 88 -2.53 10.13 23.86
CA SER A 88 -3.29 11.22 23.21
C SER A 88 -2.94 11.36 21.73
N ILE A 89 -3.91 11.83 20.93
CA ILE A 89 -3.75 12.14 19.51
C ILE A 89 -4.41 13.48 19.19
N VAL A 90 -3.71 14.34 18.47
CA VAL A 90 -4.27 15.54 17.83
C VAL A 90 -4.23 15.35 16.32
N ALA A 91 -5.34 15.57 15.64
CA ALA A 91 -5.45 15.52 14.19
C ALA A 91 -5.87 16.89 13.62
N THR A 92 -5.26 17.28 12.50
CA THR A 92 -5.76 18.36 11.64
C THR A 92 -6.45 17.76 10.42
N LEU A 93 -7.56 18.37 10.02
CA LEU A 93 -8.27 18.01 8.80
C LEU A 93 -7.99 19.04 7.70
N ASN A 94 -7.97 18.59 6.44
CA ASN A 94 -7.93 19.50 5.29
C ASN A 94 -9.33 20.09 4.99
N SER A 95 -9.44 20.91 3.94
CA SER A 95 -10.71 21.54 3.52
C SER A 95 -11.81 20.56 3.10
N LYS A 96 -11.46 19.30 2.77
CA LYS A 96 -12.39 18.20 2.47
C LYS A 96 -12.78 17.37 3.70
N ARG A 97 -12.29 17.75 4.90
CA ARG A 97 -12.41 17.01 6.16
C ARG A 97 -11.66 15.67 6.19
N GLU A 98 -10.69 15.48 5.31
CA GLU A 98 -9.77 14.32 5.33
C GLU A 98 -8.61 14.60 6.30
N ILE A 99 -8.04 13.55 6.92
CA ILE A 99 -6.90 13.72 7.84
C ILE A 99 -5.67 14.22 7.08
N GLN A 100 -5.15 15.38 7.46
CA GLN A 100 -3.93 15.95 6.90
C GLN A 100 -2.70 15.65 7.75
N THR A 101 -2.79 15.87 9.07
CA THR A 101 -1.72 15.52 10.00
C THR A 101 -2.27 14.84 11.24
N ILE A 102 -1.46 13.95 11.82
CA ILE A 102 -1.70 13.32 13.12
C ILE A 102 -0.45 13.56 13.97
N THR A 103 -0.63 14.04 15.21
CA THR A 103 0.40 14.06 16.25
C THR A 103 -0.06 13.19 17.41
N ALA A 104 0.55 12.01 17.54
CA ALA A 104 0.34 11.07 18.63
C ALA A 104 1.43 11.25 19.71
N LYS A 105 1.03 11.25 20.98
CA LYS A 105 1.92 11.37 22.14
C LYS A 105 1.57 10.32 23.20
N GLY A 106 2.58 9.63 23.71
CA GLY A 106 2.41 8.53 24.66
C GLY A 106 3.74 8.01 25.20
N ARG A 107 3.71 6.92 25.97
CA ARG A 107 4.88 6.41 26.71
C ARG A 107 5.13 4.90 26.52
N PRO A 108 5.55 4.45 25.33
CA PRO A 108 5.68 5.21 24.08
C PRO A 108 4.37 5.21 23.28
N SER A 109 4.26 6.11 22.30
CA SER A 109 3.35 5.91 21.16
C SER A 109 3.86 4.76 20.29
N LYS A 110 2.96 4.00 19.68
CA LYS A 110 3.30 2.85 18.84
C LYS A 110 2.60 2.91 17.49
N PHE A 111 3.32 2.60 16.43
CA PHE A 111 2.86 2.48 15.06
C PHE A 111 3.15 1.08 14.53
N GLN A 112 2.28 0.55 13.68
CA GLN A 112 2.57 -0.61 12.84
C GLN A 112 1.92 -0.48 11.46
N GLN A 113 2.49 -1.14 10.45
CA GLN A 113 1.94 -1.28 9.11
C GLN A 113 2.56 -2.48 8.39
N GLN A 114 1.82 -3.13 7.50
CA GLN A 114 2.39 -4.07 6.52
C GLN A 114 2.54 -3.37 5.16
N ILE A 115 3.79 -3.19 4.72
CA ILE A 115 4.12 -2.41 3.52
C ILE A 115 3.74 -3.17 2.24
N SER A 116 3.91 -4.49 2.25
CA SER A 116 3.67 -5.38 1.11
C SER A 116 3.46 -6.82 1.59
N ALA A 117 2.90 -7.69 0.74
CA ALA A 117 2.55 -9.06 1.10
C ALA A 117 3.76 -9.95 1.43
N ASP A 118 4.91 -9.65 0.81
CA ASP A 118 6.20 -10.34 0.93
C ASP A 118 7.03 -9.91 2.14
N LYS A 119 6.61 -8.87 2.86
CA LYS A 119 7.33 -8.29 4.00
C LYS A 119 6.53 -8.44 5.28
N GLY A 120 7.21 -8.60 6.41
CA GLY A 120 6.56 -8.61 7.71
C GLY A 120 6.10 -7.22 8.13
N ILE A 121 5.33 -7.19 9.22
CA ILE A 121 4.77 -5.97 9.79
C ILE A 121 5.91 -5.10 10.34
N ALA A 122 6.10 -3.93 9.75
CA ALA A 122 6.94 -2.88 10.32
C ALA A 122 6.30 -2.35 11.60
N ARG A 123 7.10 -2.17 12.65
CA ARG A 123 6.66 -1.68 13.98
C ARG A 123 7.55 -0.54 14.42
N GLY A 124 6.97 0.62 14.67
CA GLY A 124 7.67 1.82 15.13
C GLY A 124 7.22 2.22 16.54
N GLU A 125 8.15 2.73 17.35
CA GLU A 125 7.87 3.28 18.68
C GLU A 125 8.59 4.63 18.88
N GLY A 126 8.00 5.50 19.70
CA GLY A 126 8.61 6.76 20.12
C GLY A 126 7.68 7.53 21.05
N GLN A 127 8.20 8.48 21.84
CA GLN A 127 7.34 9.33 22.69
C GLN A 127 6.31 10.12 21.85
N THR A 128 6.76 10.69 20.73
CA THR A 128 5.89 11.37 19.76
C THR A 128 5.99 10.69 18.40
N ILE A 129 4.84 10.45 17.76
CA ILE A 129 4.74 10.02 16.36
C ILE A 129 3.93 11.06 15.60
N VAL A 130 4.51 11.66 14.55
CA VAL A 130 3.83 12.61 13.67
C VAL A 130 3.66 11.98 12.30
N TYR A 131 2.44 11.91 11.79
CA TYR A 131 2.14 11.51 10.41
C TYR A 131 1.67 12.73 9.60
N ASN A 132 2.20 12.89 8.40
CA ASN A 132 1.75 13.86 7.41
C ASN A 132 1.23 13.11 6.17
N ALA A 133 -0.07 13.24 5.88
CA ALA A 133 -0.74 12.49 4.82
C ALA A 133 -0.32 12.96 3.41
N ASP A 134 -0.11 14.27 3.23
CA ASP A 134 0.27 14.88 1.95
C ASP A 134 1.61 14.32 1.42
N THR A 135 2.58 14.10 2.33
CA THR A 135 3.92 13.58 2.00
C THR A 135 4.06 12.06 2.20
N GLY A 136 3.15 11.44 2.94
CA GLY A 136 3.25 10.04 3.35
C GLY A 136 4.41 9.75 4.32
N ILE A 137 4.86 10.75 5.09
CA ILE A 137 5.98 10.64 6.03
C ILE A 137 5.48 10.45 7.47
N ILE A 138 6.02 9.44 8.14
CA ILE A 138 5.91 9.24 9.60
C ILE A 138 7.22 9.66 10.25
N THR A 139 7.17 10.53 11.25
CA THR A 139 8.33 10.93 12.07
C THR A 139 8.12 10.42 13.50
N LEU A 140 9.04 9.58 13.98
CA LEU A 140 9.08 9.08 15.35
C LEU A 140 10.19 9.83 16.10
N SER A 141 9.94 10.24 17.35
CA SER A 141 10.93 11.00 18.14
C SER A 141 10.82 10.74 19.64
N GLY A 142 11.92 11.01 20.35
CA GLY A 142 12.04 10.80 21.80
C GLY A 142 12.25 9.32 22.13
N GLY A 143 13.41 8.79 21.74
CA GLY A 143 13.70 7.35 21.81
C GLY A 143 13.07 6.57 20.65
N ALA A 144 13.30 7.05 19.42
CA ALA A 144 12.71 6.49 18.22
C ALA A 144 13.26 5.09 17.93
N TYR A 145 12.35 4.14 17.66
CA TYR A 145 12.65 2.76 17.31
C TYR A 145 11.84 2.33 16.09
N LEU A 146 12.45 1.55 15.20
CA LEU A 146 11.78 0.84 14.11
C LEU A 146 12.29 -0.60 14.07
N TYR A 147 11.37 -1.55 13.91
CA TYR A 147 11.66 -2.98 13.76
C TYR A 147 10.89 -3.55 12.57
N GLN A 148 11.55 -4.38 11.77
CA GLN A 148 10.94 -5.13 10.68
C GLN A 148 11.80 -6.35 10.35
N ASP A 149 11.20 -7.53 10.24
CA ASP A 149 11.83 -8.76 9.74
C ASP A 149 13.19 -9.08 10.40
N GLY A 150 13.24 -9.00 11.73
CA GLY A 150 14.46 -9.21 12.53
C GLY A 150 15.45 -8.03 12.51
N SER A 151 15.34 -7.12 11.56
CA SER A 151 16.13 -5.89 11.49
C SER A 151 15.55 -4.82 12.41
N SER A 152 16.40 -3.93 12.94
CA SER A 152 15.92 -2.77 13.68
C SER A 152 16.85 -1.56 13.61
N ILE A 153 16.26 -0.38 13.83
CA ILE A 153 16.94 0.91 13.85
C ILE A 153 16.52 1.67 15.10
N ARG A 154 17.48 2.26 15.83
CA ARG A 154 17.26 3.14 16.99
C ARG A 154 17.93 4.49 16.75
N GLY A 155 17.30 5.55 17.23
CA GLY A 155 17.86 6.91 17.18
C GLY A 155 17.10 7.88 18.09
N ASN A 156 17.49 9.15 18.06
CA ASN A 156 16.70 10.20 18.69
C ASN A 156 15.42 10.48 17.89
N THR A 157 15.57 10.51 16.56
CA THR A 157 14.51 10.74 15.57
C THR A 157 14.64 9.75 14.42
N LEU A 158 13.51 9.26 13.92
CA LEU A 158 13.38 8.46 12.70
C LEU A 158 12.33 9.10 11.80
N LYS A 159 12.62 9.24 10.50
CA LYS A 159 11.60 9.51 9.47
C LYS A 159 11.45 8.27 8.60
N TYR A 160 10.22 7.89 8.34
CA TYR A 160 9.87 6.76 7.49
C TYR A 160 8.92 7.23 6.39
N SER A 161 9.25 6.95 5.12
CA SER A 161 8.38 7.26 3.98
C SER A 161 7.54 6.05 3.60
N MET A 162 6.23 6.09 3.88
CA MET A 162 5.31 5.00 3.50
C MET A 162 5.18 4.85 1.97
N ASN A 163 5.50 5.91 1.21
CA ASN A 163 5.44 5.90 -0.26
C ASN A 163 6.65 5.19 -0.90
N LYS A 164 7.80 5.18 -0.23
CA LYS A 164 9.08 4.67 -0.78
C LYS A 164 9.65 3.46 -0.03
N GLY A 165 9.32 3.31 1.25
CA GLY A 165 9.99 2.41 2.17
C GLY A 165 11.26 2.99 2.81
N ASP A 166 11.70 4.19 2.40
CA ASP A 166 12.92 4.83 2.89
C ASP A 166 12.86 5.17 4.39
N VAL A 167 13.98 4.99 5.09
CA VAL A 167 14.16 5.36 6.50
C VAL A 167 15.36 6.29 6.65
N GLU A 168 15.15 7.46 7.25
CA GLU A 168 16.20 8.40 7.68
C GLU A 168 16.28 8.37 9.22
N ALA A 169 17.45 8.11 9.78
CA ALA A 169 17.66 8.04 11.23
C ALA A 169 18.66 9.10 11.69
N GLN A 170 18.35 9.80 12.79
CA GLN A 170 19.21 10.82 13.38
C GLN A 170 19.45 10.54 14.87
N GLY A 171 20.71 10.70 15.29
CA GLY A 171 21.10 10.65 16.70
C GLY A 171 20.90 12.00 17.40
N SER A 172 21.45 12.11 18.61
CA SER A 172 21.70 13.34 19.34
C SER A 172 23.18 13.41 19.74
N SER A 173 23.59 14.46 20.46
CA SER A 173 24.92 14.53 21.08
C SER A 173 25.20 13.42 22.09
N SER A 174 24.16 12.85 22.71
CA SER A 174 24.26 11.78 23.70
C SER A 174 23.92 10.38 23.17
N ASN A 175 23.11 10.27 22.12
CA ASN A 175 22.61 9.00 21.59
C ASN A 175 22.95 8.83 20.10
N ARG A 176 23.74 7.82 19.76
CA ARG A 176 24.05 7.47 18.37
C ARG A 176 22.92 6.70 17.71
N VAL A 177 22.85 6.73 16.38
CA VAL A 177 22.02 5.78 15.62
C VAL A 177 22.61 4.38 15.78
N GLN A 178 21.77 3.39 16.06
CA GLN A 178 22.12 1.96 16.09
C GLN A 178 21.27 1.22 15.07
N ILE A 179 21.89 0.36 14.27
CA ILE A 179 21.21 -0.52 13.32
C ILE A 179 21.61 -1.96 13.66
N ILE A 180 20.63 -2.85 13.73
CA ILE A 180 20.81 -4.30 13.87
C ILE A 180 20.24 -4.95 12.62
N ILE A 181 21.04 -5.78 11.97
CA ILE A 181 20.66 -6.54 10.77
C ILE A 181 20.83 -8.03 11.12
N PRO A 182 19.81 -8.89 10.93
CA PRO A 182 19.92 -10.31 11.22
C PRO A 182 20.89 -11.00 10.25
N PRO A 183 21.54 -12.11 10.66
CA PRO A 183 22.40 -12.87 9.77
C PRO A 183 21.57 -13.49 8.63
N SER A 184 22.07 -13.41 7.40
CA SER A 184 21.51 -14.17 6.28
C SER A 184 21.86 -15.66 6.46
N SER A 185 20.86 -16.53 6.40
CA SER A 185 20.98 -18.00 6.55
C SER A 185 21.79 -18.72 5.46
N SER A 186 22.48 -17.98 4.60
CA SER A 186 23.27 -18.45 3.45
C SER A 186 24.79 -18.45 3.67
N LYS A 187 25.30 -17.98 4.81
CA LYS A 187 26.75 -18.02 5.13
C LYS A 187 27.09 -19.19 6.06
N SER A 188 27.24 -20.37 5.47
CA SER A 188 28.14 -21.38 6.06
C SER A 188 29.56 -20.82 6.04
N PHE A 189 30.23 -20.75 7.19
CA PHE A 189 31.65 -20.43 7.27
C PHE A 189 32.47 -21.72 7.07
N PRO A 190 33.12 -21.94 5.92
CA PRO A 190 33.96 -23.10 5.71
C PRO A 190 35.34 -22.78 6.31
N GLY A 191 35.50 -23.01 7.62
CA GLY A 191 36.74 -22.60 8.29
C GLY A 191 36.94 -22.99 9.76
N ALA A 192 35.90 -23.42 10.49
CA ALA A 192 36.10 -24.07 11.79
C ALA A 192 36.47 -25.54 11.56
N ARG A 193 37.78 -25.83 11.53
CA ARG A 193 38.33 -27.16 11.77
C ARG A 193 39.18 -27.06 13.03
N ASP A 194 38.70 -27.73 14.06
CA ASP A 194 39.31 -27.89 15.39
C ASP A 194 40.70 -28.56 15.31
#